data_AF-A0A7S3XQY0-F1
#
_entry.id   AF-A0A7S3XQY0-F1
#
_cell.length_a   1.000
_cell.length_b   1.000
_cell.length_c   1.000
_cell.angle_alpha   90.00
_cell.angle_beta   90.00
_cell.angle_gamma   90.00
#
_symmetry.space_group_name_H-M   'P 1'
#
loop_
_entity.id
_entity.type
_entity.pdbx_description
1 polymer ?
#
loop_
_entity_poly.entity_id
_entity_poly.type
_entity_poly.pdbx_seq_one_letter_code
_entity_poly.pdbx_strand_id
1 'polypeptide(L)'
;RARKKRLVADGARALLPQLEARAADGRHQLRAVTEENKALGRSAEALRQEVDVAIARFLRQEGLEREKRDGLDLLVEQVEALEGEIAQWGAEERKQAKLLHVLSAQREIKAREAMRAQAAERDTREQVKVKELAILDLTKRCNDVNNRLKEFSALYDVVKNERNKYVNLIQASNQALAEMKEKIKILQNEVDILRNESAAKDKALQKEKSAHQASQAQRDGLRLELNKAQTEYRRKQEVVEQQIVEIEKLNALINALERGMLRLKARYEGAVESRNFTGVQLIDSNDQLCVLYEKANLQESLLKAGELALRGKEGDARLLRLNIAELQRQVEVTRKQLPQMPQHAEKILQLQQELALERVVTDRLCRQLEDPGQEGRWRALEGEDPDADQLAAKIQVLEARLNEKKEAALEKELVLEEVTALTSKLRQAAGQGREGTVDLAKKVNDFQARIRDTTRRMMATVAELSMYQATALKLQQEKHARQAELEEASWRFEHDEPPSAAAEREWHRLERHRLDREEAQLLQASQVAAGPTPATVGRTTAEPRPNAYIPEDNLGLPRPYGAAAPFKPTEAGSTMRHVRPPREREIEI
;
A
#
# COMPACT_ATOMS: atom_id res chain seq x y z
N ARG A 1 204.06 138.60 123.69
CA ARG A 1 205.04 139.66 124.03
C ARG A 1 204.89 140.76 122.97
N ALA A 2 204.48 142.00 123.24
CA ALA A 2 205.10 143.02 124.10
C ALA A 2 206.61 143.14 123.83
N ARG A 3 207.27 144.28 123.66
CA ARG A 3 206.93 145.70 123.81
C ARG A 3 207.16 146.35 122.44
N LYS A 4 206.23 147.17 121.97
CA LYS A 4 205.91 148.52 122.42
C LYS A 4 206.91 149.54 121.88
N LYS A 5 206.31 150.47 121.13
CA LYS A 5 206.52 151.92 121.06
C LYS A 5 207.92 152.41 121.41
N ARG A 6 208.40 153.34 120.60
CA ARG A 6 208.55 154.77 120.89
C ARG A 6 209.72 155.28 120.06
N LEU A 7 209.59 156.42 119.40
CA LEU A 7 208.43 157.27 119.26
C LEU A 7 208.75 158.34 118.23
N VAL A 8 207.66 158.99 117.77
CA VAL A 8 207.46 160.47 117.77
C VAL A 8 208.73 161.16 118.17
N ALA A 9 209.32 161.86 117.25
CA ALA A 9 210.21 162.98 117.48
C ALA A 9 210.87 163.22 116.12
N ASP A 10 210.09 163.24 115.05
CA ASP A 10 209.06 164.24 114.82
C ASP A 10 209.68 165.32 113.97
N GLY A 11 208.93 165.88 113.08
CA GLY A 11 207.50 165.82 113.08
C GLY A 11 207.17 166.71 111.97
N ALA A 12 206.50 166.15 110.99
CA ALA A 12 206.55 166.70 109.69
C ALA A 12 208.03 166.58 109.19
N ARG A 13 209.04 167.29 109.69
CA ARG A 13 209.03 168.74 109.50
C ARG A 13 209.63 168.95 108.08
N ALA A 14 208.83 168.89 107.02
CA ALA A 14 207.38 168.92 107.12
C ALA A 14 206.49 168.41 106.03
N LEU A 15 206.74 168.87 104.83
CA LEU A 15 205.56 169.16 104.02
C LEU A 15 205.84 168.87 102.58
N LEU A 16 207.10 168.79 102.18
CA LEU A 16 207.37 168.99 100.77
C LEU A 16 207.06 167.75 99.92
N PRO A 17 207.46 166.50 100.27
CA PRO A 17 206.99 165.33 99.51
C PRO A 17 205.48 165.08 99.70
N GLN A 18 204.96 165.45 100.87
CA GLN A 18 203.54 165.30 101.19
C GLN A 18 202.64 166.28 100.42
N LEU A 19 203.16 167.42 99.96
CA LEU A 19 202.40 168.37 99.16
C LEU A 19 202.45 168.04 97.67
N GLU A 20 203.55 167.49 97.16
CA GLU A 20 203.60 167.02 95.77
C GLU A 20 202.67 165.82 95.54
N ALA A 21 202.64 164.86 96.47
CA ALA A 21 201.71 163.73 96.40
C ALA A 21 200.25 164.20 96.46
N ARG A 22 199.92 165.14 97.36
CA ARG A 22 198.53 165.64 97.49
C ARG A 22 198.06 166.46 96.29
N ALA A 23 198.95 167.21 95.62
CA ALA A 23 198.57 167.96 94.43
C ALA A 23 198.36 167.07 93.20
N ALA A 24 199.13 165.99 93.07
CA ALA A 24 198.94 165.00 92.00
C ALA A 24 197.66 164.16 92.22
N ASP A 25 197.44 163.69 93.46
CA ASP A 25 196.26 162.90 93.81
C ASP A 25 194.95 163.69 93.61
N GLY A 26 194.95 165.00 93.93
CA GLY A 26 193.77 165.84 93.71
C GLY A 26 193.41 166.02 92.24
N ARG A 27 194.40 166.09 91.33
CA ARG A 27 194.11 166.24 89.90
C ARG A 27 193.67 164.91 89.25
N HIS A 28 194.13 163.78 89.75
CA HIS A 28 193.64 162.48 89.28
C HIS A 28 192.23 162.18 89.78
N GLN A 29 191.87 162.59 91.00
CA GLN A 29 190.51 162.40 91.52
C GLN A 29 189.46 163.24 90.77
N LEU A 30 189.79 164.44 90.27
CA LEU A 30 188.83 165.24 89.49
C LEU A 30 188.53 164.64 88.09
N ARG A 31 189.49 163.93 87.50
CA ARG A 31 189.28 163.25 86.20
C ARG A 31 188.51 161.93 86.35
N ALA A 32 188.66 161.22 87.46
CA ALA A 32 187.89 159.99 87.71
C ALA A 32 186.38 160.28 87.92
N VAL A 33 186.04 161.32 88.68
CA VAL A 33 184.65 161.65 89.02
C VAL A 33 183.86 162.24 87.82
N THR A 34 184.56 162.82 86.84
CA THR A 34 183.90 163.39 85.65
C THR A 34 183.57 162.35 84.58
N GLU A 35 184.33 161.25 84.51
CA GLU A 35 183.99 160.10 83.65
C GLU A 35 182.89 159.23 84.27
N GLU A 36 182.85 159.06 85.60
CA GLU A 36 181.78 158.32 86.28
C GLU A 36 180.40 158.97 86.12
N ASN A 37 180.32 160.30 86.09
CA ASN A 37 179.03 161.00 85.88
C ASN A 37 178.49 160.86 84.45
N LYS A 38 179.35 160.65 83.44
CA LYS A 38 178.88 160.38 82.06
C LYS A 38 178.41 158.94 81.87
N ALA A 39 178.94 157.99 82.65
CA ALA A 39 178.50 156.60 82.62
C ALA A 39 177.12 156.42 83.30
N LEU A 40 176.87 157.11 84.42
CA LEU A 40 175.60 157.00 85.16
C LEU A 40 174.41 157.63 84.41
N GLY A 41 174.64 158.68 83.61
CA GLY A 41 173.59 159.27 82.78
C GLY A 41 173.04 158.33 81.70
N ARG A 42 173.90 157.53 81.06
CA ARG A 42 173.48 156.58 80.01
C ARG A 42 172.72 155.38 80.57
N SER A 43 172.97 155.01 81.83
CA SER A 43 172.25 153.90 82.47
C SER A 43 170.81 154.28 82.88
N ALA A 44 170.52 155.56 83.09
CA ALA A 44 169.18 156.03 83.47
C ALA A 44 168.20 156.09 82.29
N GLU A 45 168.68 156.33 81.07
CA GLU A 45 167.84 156.35 79.86
C GLU A 45 167.47 154.94 79.38
N ALA A 46 168.35 153.95 79.55
CA ALA A 46 168.05 152.56 79.20
C ALA A 46 166.93 151.95 80.09
N LEU A 47 166.93 152.26 81.39
CA LEU A 47 165.92 151.77 82.33
C LEU A 47 164.52 152.37 82.08
N ARG A 48 164.42 153.57 81.51
CA ARG A 48 163.11 154.15 81.13
C ARG A 48 162.48 153.42 79.94
N GLN A 49 163.28 152.98 78.97
CA GLN A 49 162.76 152.23 77.82
C GLN A 49 162.27 150.82 78.19
N GLU A 50 162.83 150.19 79.23
CA GLU A 50 162.37 148.87 79.69
C GLU A 50 161.05 148.93 80.47
N VAL A 51 160.78 150.01 81.21
CA VAL A 51 159.52 150.18 81.95
C VAL A 51 158.33 150.42 81.02
N ASP A 52 158.51 151.18 79.93
CA ASP A 52 157.43 151.43 78.97
C ASP A 52 157.02 150.17 78.18
N VAL A 53 157.96 149.26 77.92
CA VAL A 53 157.66 147.96 77.27
C VAL A 53 156.92 147.01 78.21
N ALA A 54 157.18 147.06 79.52
CA ALA A 54 156.49 146.23 80.50
C ALA A 54 155.01 146.62 80.68
N ILE A 55 154.70 147.93 80.67
CA ILE A 55 153.31 148.43 80.80
C ILE A 55 152.47 148.03 79.58
N ALA A 56 153.04 148.10 78.37
CA ALA A 56 152.34 147.69 77.15
C ALA A 56 152.01 146.18 77.11
N ARG A 57 152.79 145.35 77.82
CA ARG A 57 152.58 143.90 77.85
C ARG A 57 151.47 143.48 78.83
N PHE A 58 151.31 144.19 79.95
CA PHE A 58 150.27 143.92 80.95
C PHE A 58 148.85 144.23 80.44
N LEU A 59 148.65 145.38 79.78
CA LEU A 59 147.34 145.78 79.25
C LEU A 59 146.80 144.85 78.14
N ARG A 60 147.68 144.16 77.40
CA ARG A 60 147.26 143.14 76.43
C ARG A 60 146.76 141.85 77.09
N GLN A 61 147.26 141.50 78.28
CA GLN A 61 146.84 140.28 78.98
C GLN A 61 145.46 140.43 79.64
N GLU A 62 145.13 141.60 80.20
CA GLU A 62 143.79 141.84 80.75
C GLU A 62 142.68 141.80 79.69
N GLY A 63 142.96 142.22 78.44
CA GLY A 63 141.99 142.13 77.34
C GLY A 63 141.65 140.69 76.96
N LEU A 64 142.64 139.80 76.94
CA LEU A 64 142.47 138.38 76.58
C LEU A 64 141.71 137.57 77.64
N GLU A 65 141.82 137.92 78.93
CA GLU A 65 141.08 137.19 79.98
C GLU A 65 139.57 137.49 79.97
N ARG A 66 139.17 138.71 79.61
CA ARG A 66 137.74 139.06 79.52
C ARG A 66 137.04 138.31 78.38
N GLU A 67 137.63 138.27 77.18
CA GLU A 67 137.06 137.54 76.04
C GLU A 67 136.89 136.04 76.32
N LYS A 68 137.80 135.43 77.08
CA LYS A 68 137.75 134.00 77.41
C LYS A 68 136.64 133.67 78.42
N ARG A 69 136.32 134.58 79.35
CA ARG A 69 135.23 134.38 80.32
C ARG A 69 133.87 134.45 79.64
N ASP A 70 133.63 135.48 78.83
CA ASP A 70 132.35 135.66 78.14
C ASP A 70 132.06 134.50 77.16
N GLY A 71 133.09 133.92 76.54
CA GLY A 71 132.95 132.74 75.70
C GLY A 71 132.60 131.44 76.46
N LEU A 72 132.96 131.34 77.75
CA LEU A 72 132.66 130.15 78.55
C LEU A 72 131.18 130.14 78.99
N ASP A 73 130.65 131.29 79.40
CA ASP A 73 129.26 131.41 79.84
C ASP A 73 128.28 131.10 78.70
N LEU A 74 128.61 131.54 77.47
CA LEU A 74 127.84 131.24 76.25
C LEU A 74 127.80 129.73 75.92
N LEU A 75 128.87 128.99 76.21
CA LEU A 75 128.93 127.54 75.99
C LEU A 75 128.08 126.76 77.01
N VAL A 76 127.99 127.23 78.25
CA VAL A 76 127.16 126.59 79.28
C VAL A 76 125.68 126.72 78.96
N GLU A 77 125.22 127.91 78.54
CA GLU A 77 123.83 128.10 78.10
C GLU A 77 123.48 127.20 76.90
N GLN A 78 124.41 126.99 75.96
CA GLN A 78 124.20 126.08 74.84
C GLN A 78 124.06 124.61 75.27
N VAL A 79 124.81 124.17 76.28
CA VAL A 79 124.73 122.80 76.79
C VAL A 79 123.40 122.57 77.51
N GLU A 80 122.94 123.51 78.35
CA GLU A 80 121.64 123.39 79.02
C GLU A 80 120.47 123.33 78.03
N ALA A 81 120.54 124.12 76.94
CA ALA A 81 119.53 124.08 75.88
C ALA A 81 119.47 122.70 75.19
N LEU A 82 120.63 122.10 74.87
CA LEU A 82 120.72 120.79 74.23
C LEU A 82 120.25 119.65 75.16
N GLU A 83 120.55 119.72 76.46
CA GLU A 83 120.04 118.74 77.44
C GLU A 83 118.50 118.80 77.56
N GLY A 84 117.93 120.01 77.47
CA GLY A 84 116.49 120.22 77.40
C GLY A 84 115.85 119.58 76.16
N GLU A 85 116.46 119.72 74.99
CA GLU A 85 116.01 119.07 73.76
C GLU A 85 116.06 117.53 73.85
N ILE A 86 117.14 116.96 74.40
CA ILE A 86 117.26 115.50 74.59
C ILE A 86 116.14 114.96 75.49
N ALA A 87 115.80 115.68 76.56
CA ALA A 87 114.72 115.28 77.46
C ALA A 87 113.34 115.29 76.76
N GLN A 88 113.10 116.26 75.88
CA GLN A 88 111.87 116.33 75.09
C GLN A 88 111.77 115.15 74.11
N TRP A 89 112.82 114.89 73.33
CA TRP A 89 112.86 113.76 72.39
C TRP A 89 112.72 112.40 73.11
N GLY A 90 113.33 112.24 74.28
CA GLY A 90 113.16 111.03 75.09
C GLY A 90 111.74 110.82 75.63
N ALA A 91 110.97 111.90 75.85
CA ALA A 91 109.56 111.80 76.21
C ALA A 91 108.67 111.44 75.00
N GLU A 92 109.01 111.95 73.82
CA GLU A 92 108.32 111.63 72.56
C GLU A 92 108.55 110.17 72.15
N GLU A 93 109.77 109.66 72.27
CA GLU A 93 110.09 108.25 72.01
C GLU A 93 109.23 107.31 72.87
N ARG A 94 109.08 107.61 74.18
CA ARG A 94 108.22 106.82 75.07
C ARG A 94 106.74 106.89 74.66
N LYS A 95 106.26 108.04 74.16
CA LYS A 95 104.88 108.17 73.64
C LYS A 95 104.70 107.33 72.38
N GLN A 96 105.64 107.40 71.44
CA GLN A 96 105.59 106.63 70.20
C GLN A 96 105.71 105.12 70.45
N ALA A 97 106.56 104.67 71.38
CA ALA A 97 106.67 103.27 71.76
C ALA A 97 105.36 102.71 72.32
N LYS A 98 104.66 103.48 73.18
CA LYS A 98 103.32 103.10 73.68
C LYS A 98 102.30 103.01 72.55
N LEU A 99 102.31 103.98 71.64
CA LEU A 99 101.41 103.98 70.48
C LEU A 99 101.66 102.76 69.58
N LEU A 100 102.92 102.44 69.28
CA LEU A 100 103.30 101.24 68.53
C LEU A 100 102.84 99.96 69.22
N HIS A 101 102.98 99.86 70.54
CA HIS A 101 102.49 98.70 71.28
C HIS A 101 100.96 98.54 71.15
N VAL A 102 100.20 99.63 71.31
CA VAL A 102 98.73 99.59 71.16
C VAL A 102 98.33 99.23 69.74
N LEU A 103 98.95 99.85 68.72
CA LEU A 103 98.66 99.56 67.31
C LEU A 103 99.03 98.12 66.93
N SER A 104 100.13 97.57 67.47
CA SER A 104 100.51 96.17 67.25
C SER A 104 99.49 95.19 67.85
N ALA A 105 99.02 95.46 69.08
CA ALA A 105 97.99 94.66 69.73
C ALA A 105 96.64 94.75 68.97
N GLN A 106 96.25 95.96 68.53
CA GLN A 106 95.06 96.14 67.70
C GLN A 106 95.17 95.39 66.36
N ARG A 107 96.35 95.41 65.71
CA ARG A 107 96.60 94.65 64.49
C ARG A 107 96.45 93.15 64.73
N GLU A 108 96.99 92.61 65.82
CA GLU A 108 96.84 91.19 66.16
C GLU A 108 95.38 90.80 66.44
N ILE A 109 94.64 91.63 67.19
CA ILE A 109 93.22 91.42 67.46
C ILE A 109 92.43 91.40 66.15
N LYS A 110 92.65 92.39 65.27
CA LYS A 110 91.97 92.47 63.97
C LYS A 110 92.34 91.34 63.03
N ALA A 111 93.61 90.89 63.04
CA ALA A 111 94.03 89.72 62.28
C ALA A 111 93.33 88.43 62.76
N ARG A 112 93.20 88.25 64.08
CA ARG A 112 92.46 87.10 64.65
C ARG A 112 90.97 87.18 64.34
N GLU A 113 90.35 88.36 64.44
CA GLU A 113 88.95 88.56 64.07
C GLU A 113 88.70 88.25 62.58
N ALA A 114 89.56 88.76 61.68
CA ALA A 114 89.48 88.48 60.25
C ALA A 114 89.65 86.98 59.95
N MET A 115 90.58 86.30 60.62
CA MET A 115 90.80 84.86 60.45
C MET A 115 89.59 84.04 60.94
N ARG A 116 88.98 84.41 62.08
CA ARG A 116 87.72 83.78 62.56
C ARG A 116 86.56 84.03 61.61
N ALA A 117 86.42 85.25 61.09
CA ALA A 117 85.37 85.57 60.12
C ALA A 117 85.56 84.79 58.82
N GLN A 118 86.79 84.65 58.34
CA GLN A 118 87.11 83.86 57.15
C GLN A 118 86.85 82.35 57.37
N ALA A 119 87.16 81.81 58.55
CA ALA A 119 86.82 80.43 58.89
C ALA A 119 85.30 80.23 58.91
N ALA A 120 84.55 81.12 59.59
CA ALA A 120 83.10 81.06 59.62
C ALA A 120 82.46 81.21 58.21
N GLU A 121 83.00 82.07 57.35
CA GLU A 121 82.58 82.18 55.95
C GLU A 121 82.80 80.88 55.16
N ARG A 122 83.95 80.20 55.38
CA ARG A 122 84.22 78.90 54.76
C ARG A 122 83.25 77.83 55.24
N ASP A 123 83.06 77.71 56.56
CA ASP A 123 82.14 76.73 57.15
C ASP A 123 80.70 76.95 56.67
N THR A 124 80.24 78.21 56.63
CA THR A 124 78.89 78.54 56.12
C THR A 124 78.77 78.25 54.63
N ARG A 125 79.78 78.53 53.81
CA ARG A 125 79.80 78.12 52.39
C ARG A 125 79.73 76.62 52.22
N GLU A 126 80.45 75.85 53.03
CA GLU A 126 80.38 74.38 53.01
C GLU A 126 79.00 73.87 53.42
N GLN A 127 78.39 74.45 54.46
CA GLN A 127 77.02 74.13 54.86
C GLN A 127 76.00 74.46 53.76
N VAL A 128 76.14 75.59 53.07
CA VAL A 128 75.31 75.94 51.91
C VAL A 128 75.42 74.88 50.83
N LYS A 129 76.64 74.47 50.46
CA LYS A 129 76.85 73.39 49.48
C LYS A 129 76.18 72.08 49.89
N VAL A 130 76.28 71.69 51.16
CA VAL A 130 75.61 70.47 51.68
C VAL A 130 74.09 70.62 51.58
N LYS A 131 73.53 71.79 51.90
CA LYS A 131 72.08 72.05 51.79
C LYS A 131 71.62 72.07 50.34
N GLU A 132 72.39 72.64 49.42
CA GLU A 132 72.12 72.61 47.97
C GLU A 132 72.09 71.18 47.43
N LEU A 133 73.03 70.33 47.84
CA LEU A 133 73.03 68.90 47.50
C LEU A 133 71.80 68.18 48.07
N ALA A 134 71.42 68.45 49.31
CA ALA A 134 70.21 67.88 49.91
C ALA A 134 68.92 68.33 49.19
N ILE A 135 68.85 69.60 48.77
CA ILE A 135 67.73 70.13 47.97
C ILE A 135 67.68 69.39 46.63
N LEU A 136 68.81 69.25 45.93
CA LEU A 136 68.89 68.51 44.67
C LEU A 136 68.40 67.07 44.82
N ASP A 137 68.82 66.36 45.87
CA ASP A 137 68.39 64.98 46.12
C ASP A 137 66.89 64.89 46.45
N LEU A 138 66.36 65.81 47.26
CA LEU A 138 64.93 65.86 47.57
C LEU A 138 64.10 66.22 46.34
N THR A 139 64.55 67.18 45.52
CA THR A 139 63.90 67.53 44.25
C THR A 139 63.87 66.34 43.30
N LYS A 140 64.97 65.58 43.18
CA LYS A 140 64.99 64.34 42.40
C LYS A 140 63.97 63.33 42.93
N ARG A 141 63.94 63.09 44.24
CA ARG A 141 62.95 62.18 44.86
C ARG A 141 61.50 62.64 44.64
N CYS A 142 61.21 63.92 44.76
CA CYS A 142 59.89 64.48 44.46
C CYS A 142 59.50 64.26 43.00
N ASN A 143 60.44 64.47 42.07
CA ASN A 143 60.21 64.22 40.66
C ASN A 143 59.98 62.72 40.38
N ASP A 144 60.74 61.83 40.98
CA ASP A 144 60.56 60.38 40.86
C ASP A 144 59.19 59.93 41.38
N VAL A 145 58.77 60.43 42.54
CA VAL A 145 57.44 60.14 43.11
C VAL A 145 56.33 60.70 42.23
N ASN A 146 56.50 61.91 41.70
CA ASN A 146 55.51 62.52 40.80
C ASN A 146 55.40 61.75 39.47
N ASN A 147 56.53 61.28 38.93
CA ASN A 147 56.53 60.43 37.74
C ASN A 147 55.82 59.11 38.01
N ARG A 148 56.11 58.44 39.14
CA ARG A 148 55.38 57.23 39.57
C ARG A 148 53.89 57.48 39.74
N LEU A 149 53.49 58.62 40.29
CA LEU A 149 52.07 58.97 40.43
C LEU A 149 51.39 59.10 39.06
N LYS A 150 52.06 59.73 38.08
CA LYS A 150 51.56 59.82 36.70
C LYS A 150 51.46 58.45 36.05
N GLU A 151 52.45 57.58 36.24
CA GLU A 151 52.43 56.19 35.76
C GLU A 151 51.24 55.42 36.36
N PHE A 152 51.02 55.51 37.68
CA PHE A 152 49.88 54.86 38.33
C PHE A 152 48.53 55.45 37.89
N SER A 153 48.43 56.76 37.67
CA SER A 153 47.21 57.37 37.13
C SER A 153 46.91 56.84 35.73
N ALA A 154 47.93 56.75 34.87
CA ALA A 154 47.76 56.19 33.53
C ALA A 154 47.35 54.71 33.57
N LEU A 155 47.98 53.91 34.44
CA LEU A 155 47.59 52.50 34.65
C LEU A 155 46.16 52.37 35.17
N TYR A 156 45.75 53.24 36.10
CA TYR A 156 44.37 53.24 36.60
C TYR A 156 43.36 53.55 35.50
N ASP A 157 43.65 54.53 34.63
CA ASP A 157 42.79 54.86 33.50
C ASP A 157 42.70 53.69 32.49
N VAL A 158 43.80 52.99 32.23
CA VAL A 158 43.79 51.76 31.41
C VAL A 158 42.90 50.69 32.04
N VAL A 159 43.10 50.36 33.31
CA VAL A 159 42.30 49.33 34.01
C VAL A 159 40.81 49.73 34.09
N LYS A 160 40.52 51.01 34.31
CA LYS A 160 39.14 51.54 34.30
C LYS A 160 38.50 51.37 32.92
N ASN A 161 39.24 51.68 31.85
CA ASN A 161 38.77 51.50 30.47
C ASN A 161 38.56 50.02 30.14
N GLU A 162 39.46 49.14 30.56
CA GLU A 162 39.32 47.69 30.42
C GLU A 162 38.12 47.16 31.19
N ARG A 163 37.92 47.55 32.44
CA ARG A 163 36.74 47.20 33.24
C ARG A 163 35.45 47.62 32.52
N ASN A 164 35.37 48.86 32.04
CA ASN A 164 34.20 49.36 31.31
C ASN A 164 33.98 48.56 30.01
N LYS A 165 35.05 48.21 29.28
CA LYS A 165 34.98 47.35 28.10
C LYS A 165 34.41 45.97 28.45
N TYR A 166 34.88 45.33 29.53
CA TYR A 166 34.36 44.05 29.97
C TYR A 166 32.90 44.11 30.41
N VAL A 167 32.49 45.17 31.12
CA VAL A 167 31.08 45.36 31.50
C VAL A 167 30.20 45.48 30.26
N ASN A 168 30.61 46.25 29.25
CA ASN A 168 29.87 46.37 27.99
C ASN A 168 29.80 45.02 27.25
N LEU A 169 30.91 44.27 27.20
CA LEU A 169 30.94 42.91 26.63
C LEU A 169 29.99 41.95 27.35
N ILE A 170 29.96 41.99 28.69
CA ILE A 170 29.06 41.17 29.50
C ILE A 170 27.60 41.55 29.23
N GLN A 171 27.27 42.85 29.17
CA GLN A 171 25.92 43.30 28.85
C GLN A 171 25.50 42.86 27.44
N ALA A 172 26.35 43.06 26.43
CA ALA A 172 26.09 42.62 25.07
C ALA A 172 25.91 41.09 24.99
N SER A 173 26.75 40.32 25.69
CA SER A 173 26.63 38.87 25.78
C SER A 173 25.34 38.42 26.47
N ASN A 174 24.94 39.08 27.55
CA ASN A 174 23.70 38.77 28.28
C ASN A 174 22.46 39.09 27.43
N GLN A 175 22.49 40.20 26.70
CA GLN A 175 21.43 40.55 25.75
C GLN A 175 21.33 39.51 24.63
N ALA A 176 22.47 39.14 24.00
CA ALA A 176 22.49 38.11 22.97
C ALA A 176 21.98 36.76 23.50
N LEU A 177 22.32 36.40 24.74
CA LEU A 177 21.84 35.19 25.39
C LEU A 177 20.32 35.23 25.65
N ALA A 178 19.77 36.38 26.03
CA ALA A 178 18.32 36.56 26.18
C ALA A 178 17.59 36.43 24.82
N GLU A 179 18.08 37.08 23.77
CA GLU A 179 17.54 36.96 22.41
C GLU A 179 17.59 35.51 21.90
N MET A 180 18.69 34.79 22.15
CA MET A 180 18.80 33.38 21.79
C MET A 180 17.84 32.50 22.58
N LYS A 181 17.61 32.77 23.87
CA LYS A 181 16.60 32.05 24.66
C LYS A 181 15.18 32.29 24.12
N GLU A 182 14.86 33.50 23.70
CA GLU A 182 13.56 33.79 23.06
C GLU A 182 13.43 33.07 21.71
N LYS A 183 14.47 33.08 20.87
CA LYS A 183 14.49 32.30 19.63
C LYS A 183 14.27 30.81 19.86
N ILE A 184 14.91 30.23 20.88
CA ILE A 184 14.70 28.82 21.26
C ILE A 184 13.23 28.56 21.63
N LYS A 185 12.61 29.45 22.43
CA LYS A 185 11.18 29.31 22.77
C LYS A 185 10.27 29.39 21.54
N ILE A 186 10.54 30.31 20.61
CA ILE A 186 9.77 30.43 19.36
C ILE A 186 9.88 29.16 18.53
N LEU A 187 11.11 28.68 18.32
CA LEU A 187 11.35 27.43 17.57
C LEU A 187 10.70 26.23 18.25
N GLN A 188 10.68 26.18 19.58
CA GLN A 188 10.03 25.10 20.32
C GLN A 188 8.51 25.13 20.14
N ASN A 189 7.89 26.31 20.20
CA ASN A 189 6.47 26.47 19.87
C ASN A 189 6.19 26.07 18.42
N GLU A 190 7.07 26.41 17.48
CA GLU A 190 6.93 26.04 16.07
C GLU A 190 7.01 24.53 15.87
N VAL A 191 7.93 23.84 16.56
CA VAL A 191 8.00 22.37 16.57
C VAL A 191 6.71 21.76 17.10
N ASP A 192 6.13 22.31 18.17
CA ASP A 192 4.89 21.79 18.73
C ASP A 192 3.68 22.05 17.81
N ILE A 193 3.62 23.20 17.13
CA ILE A 193 2.62 23.48 16.10
C ILE A 193 2.75 22.48 14.94
N LEU A 194 3.96 22.26 14.43
CA LEU A 194 4.22 21.32 13.32
C LEU A 194 3.89 19.88 13.71
N ARG A 195 4.18 19.48 14.96
CA ARG A 195 3.78 18.15 15.48
C ARG A 195 2.26 18.00 15.52
N ASN A 196 1.54 19.00 15.99
CA ASN A 196 0.08 18.98 16.02
C ASN A 196 -0.52 18.94 14.61
N GLU A 197 0.05 19.71 13.68
CA GLU A 197 -0.35 19.69 12.27
C GLU A 197 -0.07 18.34 11.62
N SER A 198 1.10 17.74 11.86
CA SER A 198 1.44 16.38 11.39
C SER A 198 0.43 15.36 11.93
N ALA A 199 0.16 15.37 13.24
CA ALA A 199 -0.79 14.45 13.86
C ALA A 199 -2.22 14.62 13.30
N ALA A 200 -2.64 15.86 13.02
CA ALA A 200 -3.92 16.14 12.38
C ALA A 200 -3.97 15.60 10.95
N LYS A 201 -2.90 15.78 10.16
CA LYS A 201 -2.77 15.23 8.80
C LYS A 201 -2.75 13.71 8.80
N ASP A 202 -2.04 13.08 9.73
CA ASP A 202 -2.02 11.62 9.88
C ASP A 202 -3.41 11.06 10.20
N LYS A 203 -4.15 11.73 11.09
CA LYS A 203 -5.54 11.36 11.40
C LYS A 203 -6.47 11.52 10.20
N ALA A 204 -6.32 12.60 9.43
CA ALA A 204 -7.08 12.81 8.19
C ALA A 204 -6.75 11.75 7.13
N LEU A 205 -5.46 11.44 6.93
CA LEU A 205 -5.00 10.40 6.03
C LEU A 205 -5.55 9.02 6.42
N GLN A 206 -5.55 8.70 7.71
CA GLN A 206 -6.09 7.43 8.20
C GLN A 206 -7.60 7.32 7.96
N LYS A 207 -8.34 8.43 8.12
CA LYS A 207 -9.76 8.49 7.79
C LYS A 207 -9.99 8.24 6.30
N GLU A 208 -9.23 8.90 5.42
CA GLU A 208 -9.32 8.69 3.97
C GLU A 208 -8.95 7.25 3.56
N LYS A 209 -7.90 6.67 4.16
CA LYS A 209 -7.55 5.25 3.95
C LYS A 209 -8.70 4.31 4.32
N SER A 210 -9.33 4.54 5.47
CA SER A 210 -10.46 3.72 5.92
C SER A 210 -11.69 3.87 5.00
N ALA A 211 -11.98 5.09 4.54
CA ALA A 211 -13.04 5.36 3.59
C ALA A 211 -12.77 4.70 2.23
N HIS A 212 -11.52 4.78 1.75
CA HIS A 212 -11.10 4.12 0.51
C HIS A 212 -11.23 2.59 0.61
N GLN A 213 -10.80 2.00 1.73
CA GLN A 213 -10.93 0.56 1.96
C GLN A 213 -12.41 0.12 2.04
N ALA A 214 -13.27 0.92 2.69
CA ALA A 214 -14.71 0.67 2.72
C ALA A 214 -15.32 0.74 1.31
N SER A 215 -14.93 1.74 0.50
CA SER A 215 -15.36 1.87 -0.89
C SER A 215 -14.86 0.72 -1.77
N GLN A 216 -13.62 0.24 -1.55
CA GLN A 216 -13.10 -0.96 -2.21
C GLN A 216 -13.93 -2.20 -1.89
N ALA A 217 -14.19 -2.45 -0.60
CA ALA A 217 -15.01 -3.58 -0.17
C ALA A 217 -16.43 -3.51 -0.76
N GLN A 218 -17.05 -2.33 -0.80
CA GLN A 218 -18.35 -2.12 -1.41
C GLN A 218 -18.33 -2.42 -2.92
N ARG A 219 -17.31 -1.92 -3.65
CA ARG A 219 -17.16 -2.19 -5.08
C ARG A 219 -16.99 -3.68 -5.37
N ASP A 220 -16.20 -4.36 -4.56
CA ASP A 220 -15.95 -5.80 -4.73
C ASP A 220 -17.20 -6.61 -4.37
N GLY A 221 -17.96 -6.18 -3.36
CA GLY A 221 -19.30 -6.70 -3.07
C GLY A 221 -20.26 -6.55 -4.25
N LEU A 222 -20.36 -5.36 -4.83
CA LEU A 222 -21.20 -5.11 -6.01
C LEU A 222 -20.75 -5.90 -7.25
N ARG A 223 -19.44 -6.11 -7.44
CA ARG A 223 -18.92 -6.98 -8.51
C ARG A 223 -19.33 -8.44 -8.31
N LEU A 224 -19.30 -8.92 -7.07
CA LEU A 224 -19.76 -10.27 -6.75
C LEU A 224 -21.26 -10.42 -6.99
N GLU A 225 -22.07 -9.44 -6.57
CA GLU A 225 -23.51 -9.42 -6.82
C GLU A 225 -23.83 -9.37 -8.32
N LEU A 226 -23.11 -8.55 -9.09
CA LEU A 226 -23.25 -8.49 -10.54
C LEU A 226 -22.93 -9.84 -11.20
N ASN A 227 -21.83 -10.48 -10.80
CA ASN A 227 -21.47 -11.80 -11.31
C ASN A 227 -22.54 -12.85 -10.97
N LYS A 228 -23.09 -12.83 -9.74
CA LYS A 228 -24.19 -13.72 -9.34
C LYS A 228 -25.43 -13.48 -10.20
N ALA A 229 -25.87 -12.23 -10.33
CA ALA A 229 -27.02 -11.87 -11.16
C ALA A 229 -26.81 -12.26 -12.63
N GLN A 230 -25.59 -12.14 -13.14
CA GLN A 230 -25.24 -12.54 -14.51
C GLN A 230 -25.28 -14.06 -14.70
N THR A 231 -24.83 -14.84 -13.71
CA THR A 231 -24.99 -16.30 -13.74
C THR A 231 -26.45 -16.74 -13.66
N GLU A 232 -27.27 -16.08 -12.83
CA GLU A 232 -28.71 -16.35 -12.77
C GLU A 232 -29.41 -15.98 -14.07
N TYR A 233 -29.04 -14.86 -14.69
CA TYR A 233 -29.55 -14.44 -15.98
C TYR A 233 -29.25 -15.48 -17.06
N ARG A 234 -28.00 -15.96 -17.15
CA ARG A 234 -27.62 -17.03 -18.09
C ARG A 234 -28.42 -18.30 -17.87
N ARG A 235 -28.58 -18.74 -16.62
CA ARG A 235 -29.40 -19.91 -16.29
C ARG A 235 -30.86 -19.73 -16.71
N LYS A 236 -31.45 -18.54 -16.48
CA LYS A 236 -32.82 -18.25 -16.94
C LYS A 236 -32.90 -18.21 -18.47
N GLN A 237 -31.88 -17.69 -19.14
CA GLN A 237 -31.82 -17.65 -20.60
C GLN A 237 -31.73 -19.06 -21.19
N GLU A 238 -30.93 -19.96 -20.61
CA GLU A 238 -30.89 -21.38 -20.99
C GLU A 238 -32.27 -22.05 -20.84
N VAL A 239 -33.01 -21.74 -19.76
CA VAL A 239 -34.37 -22.25 -19.56
C VAL A 239 -35.33 -21.71 -20.63
N VAL A 240 -35.23 -20.43 -20.99
CA VAL A 240 -36.05 -19.84 -22.07
C VAL A 240 -35.73 -20.50 -23.40
N GLU A 241 -34.45 -20.73 -23.72
CA GLU A 241 -34.04 -21.43 -24.94
C GLU A 241 -34.57 -22.87 -24.98
N GLN A 242 -34.50 -23.60 -23.86
CA GLN A 242 -35.09 -24.94 -23.73
C GLN A 242 -36.61 -24.91 -23.96
N GLN A 243 -37.31 -23.92 -23.39
CA GLN A 243 -38.76 -23.74 -23.58
C GLN A 243 -39.11 -23.39 -25.03
N ILE A 244 -38.31 -22.56 -25.71
CA ILE A 244 -38.51 -22.27 -27.14
C ILE A 244 -38.43 -23.55 -27.97
N VAL A 245 -37.42 -24.38 -27.73
CA VAL A 245 -37.27 -25.67 -28.41
C VAL A 245 -38.44 -26.61 -28.12
N GLU A 246 -38.95 -26.62 -26.89
CA GLU A 246 -40.13 -27.42 -26.53
C GLU A 246 -41.42 -26.91 -27.20
N ILE A 247 -41.61 -25.59 -27.27
CA ILE A 247 -42.72 -24.96 -28.01
C ILE A 247 -42.66 -25.34 -29.49
N GLU A 248 -41.49 -25.29 -30.13
CA GLU A 248 -41.32 -25.70 -31.53
C GLU A 248 -41.67 -27.17 -31.75
N LYS A 249 -41.25 -28.07 -30.84
CA LYS A 249 -41.61 -29.50 -30.88
C LYS A 249 -43.12 -29.71 -30.75
N LEU A 250 -43.75 -29.04 -29.79
CA LEU A 250 -45.20 -29.13 -29.58
C LEU A 250 -45.96 -28.57 -30.79
N ASN A 251 -45.53 -27.45 -31.36
CA ASN A 251 -46.11 -26.91 -32.58
C ASN A 251 -45.96 -27.86 -33.77
N ALA A 252 -44.82 -28.53 -33.93
CA ALA A 252 -44.63 -29.55 -34.96
C ALA A 252 -45.59 -30.75 -34.77
N LEU A 253 -45.80 -31.19 -33.53
CA LEU A 253 -46.75 -32.24 -33.18
C LEU A 253 -48.20 -31.83 -33.47
N ILE A 254 -48.60 -30.62 -33.06
CA ILE A 254 -49.94 -30.07 -33.34
C ILE A 254 -50.19 -30.06 -34.85
N ASN A 255 -49.26 -29.50 -35.64
CA ASN A 255 -49.38 -29.49 -37.09
C ASN A 255 -49.48 -30.91 -37.69
N ALA A 256 -48.77 -31.89 -37.13
CA ALA A 256 -48.87 -33.28 -37.58
C ALA A 256 -50.23 -33.91 -37.25
N LEU A 257 -50.76 -33.64 -36.05
CA LEU A 257 -52.08 -34.08 -35.61
C LEU A 257 -53.20 -33.43 -36.42
N GLU A 258 -53.11 -32.13 -36.71
CA GLU A 258 -54.05 -31.41 -37.57
C GLU A 258 -54.08 -31.99 -38.98
N ARG A 259 -52.90 -32.27 -39.58
CA ARG A 259 -52.83 -33.00 -40.86
C ARG A 259 -53.41 -34.40 -40.77
N GLY A 260 -53.26 -35.08 -39.63
CA GLY A 260 -53.90 -36.38 -39.37
C GLY A 260 -55.42 -36.27 -39.34
N MET A 261 -55.94 -35.29 -38.61
CA MET A 261 -57.37 -35.00 -38.49
C MET A 261 -58.00 -34.67 -39.84
N LEU A 262 -57.37 -33.80 -40.64
CA LEU A 262 -57.85 -33.47 -41.98
C LEU A 262 -57.91 -34.69 -42.90
N ARG A 263 -56.88 -35.56 -42.85
CA ARG A 263 -56.88 -36.82 -43.60
C ARG A 263 -57.99 -37.77 -43.15
N LEU A 264 -58.25 -37.85 -41.85
CA LEU A 264 -59.33 -38.67 -41.31
C LEU A 264 -60.70 -38.14 -41.73
N LYS A 265 -60.90 -36.82 -41.67
CA LYS A 265 -62.13 -36.17 -42.11
C LYS A 265 -62.42 -36.45 -43.59
N ALA A 266 -61.43 -36.28 -44.46
CA ALA A 266 -61.57 -36.58 -45.88
C ALA A 266 -61.91 -38.06 -46.15
N ARG A 267 -61.29 -39.00 -45.40
CA ARG A 267 -61.64 -40.42 -45.49
C ARG A 267 -63.06 -40.71 -45.04
N TYR A 268 -63.51 -40.06 -43.97
CA TYR A 268 -64.87 -40.20 -43.46
C TYR A 268 -65.90 -39.65 -44.46
N GLU A 269 -65.65 -38.47 -45.03
CA GLU A 269 -66.47 -37.89 -46.10
C GLU A 269 -66.59 -38.84 -47.29
N GLY A 270 -65.48 -39.38 -47.80
CA GLY A 270 -65.50 -40.36 -48.88
C GLY A 270 -66.23 -41.67 -48.52
N ALA A 271 -66.13 -42.15 -47.28
CA ALA A 271 -66.88 -43.31 -46.81
C ALA A 271 -68.40 -43.03 -46.74
N VAL A 272 -68.80 -41.83 -46.31
CA VAL A 272 -70.20 -41.41 -46.30
C VAL A 272 -70.73 -41.28 -47.72
N GLU A 273 -69.98 -40.70 -48.64
CA GLU A 273 -70.34 -40.62 -50.07
C GLU A 273 -70.52 -42.01 -50.68
N SER A 274 -69.56 -42.93 -50.46
CA SER A 274 -69.67 -44.31 -50.93
C SER A 274 -70.90 -45.01 -50.33
N ARG A 275 -71.16 -44.86 -49.04
CA ARG A 275 -72.34 -45.42 -48.38
C ARG A 275 -73.63 -44.86 -48.98
N ASN A 276 -73.70 -43.54 -49.18
CA ASN A 276 -74.88 -42.88 -49.74
C ASN A 276 -75.10 -43.34 -51.20
N PHE A 277 -74.05 -43.46 -51.99
CA PHE A 277 -74.12 -43.98 -53.35
C PHE A 277 -74.64 -45.42 -53.39
N THR A 278 -74.11 -46.31 -52.55
CA THR A 278 -74.64 -47.68 -52.41
C THR A 278 -76.09 -47.68 -51.91
N GLY A 279 -76.44 -46.76 -51.01
CA GLY A 279 -77.81 -46.56 -50.54
C GLY A 279 -78.77 -46.21 -51.68
N VAL A 280 -78.39 -45.30 -52.57
CA VAL A 280 -79.17 -44.95 -53.77
C VAL A 280 -79.31 -46.15 -54.70
N GLN A 281 -78.21 -46.87 -54.99
CA GLN A 281 -78.26 -48.07 -55.84
C GLN A 281 -79.17 -49.17 -55.29
N LEU A 282 -79.21 -49.34 -53.96
CA LEU A 282 -80.12 -50.28 -53.31
C LEU A 282 -81.58 -49.87 -53.45
N ILE A 283 -81.87 -48.56 -53.34
CA ILE A 283 -83.22 -48.02 -53.59
C ILE A 283 -83.62 -48.29 -55.04
N ASP A 284 -82.76 -47.93 -56.02
CA ASP A 284 -83.03 -48.17 -57.44
C ASP A 284 -83.28 -49.66 -57.75
N SER A 285 -82.49 -50.56 -57.13
CA SER A 285 -82.65 -52.01 -57.29
C SER A 285 -83.96 -52.52 -56.64
N ASN A 286 -84.36 -51.94 -55.52
CA ASN A 286 -85.62 -52.27 -54.86
C ASN A 286 -86.82 -51.76 -55.67
N ASP A 287 -86.75 -50.55 -56.23
CA ASP A 287 -87.78 -50.00 -57.10
C ASP A 287 -87.95 -50.86 -58.36
N GLN A 288 -86.85 -51.32 -58.96
CA GLN A 288 -86.89 -52.31 -60.05
C GLN A 288 -87.57 -53.61 -59.62
N LEU A 289 -87.28 -54.11 -58.42
CA LEU A 289 -87.91 -55.31 -57.89
C LEU A 289 -89.42 -55.12 -57.65
N CYS A 290 -89.84 -53.97 -57.13
CA CYS A 290 -91.26 -53.60 -56.97
C CYS A 290 -91.98 -53.61 -58.33
N VAL A 291 -91.40 -52.99 -59.36
CA VAL A 291 -91.95 -52.99 -60.72
C VAL A 291 -92.05 -54.42 -61.27
N LEU A 292 -91.06 -55.27 -61.00
CA LEU A 292 -91.10 -56.68 -61.42
C LEU A 292 -92.19 -57.47 -60.69
N TYR A 293 -92.39 -57.25 -59.38
CA TYR A 293 -93.49 -57.87 -58.64
C TYR A 293 -94.85 -57.43 -59.15
N GLU A 294 -95.06 -56.13 -59.41
CA GLU A 294 -96.30 -55.64 -60.01
C GLU A 294 -96.56 -56.27 -61.38
N LYS A 295 -95.53 -56.34 -62.23
CA LYS A 295 -95.62 -56.98 -63.54
C LYS A 295 -95.95 -58.47 -63.42
N ALA A 296 -95.32 -59.19 -62.49
CA ALA A 296 -95.58 -60.60 -62.23
C ALA A 296 -97.02 -60.82 -61.76
N ASN A 297 -97.50 -60.01 -60.82
CA ASN A 297 -98.87 -60.06 -60.32
C ASN A 297 -99.89 -59.77 -61.44
N LEU A 298 -99.62 -58.76 -62.28
CA LEU A 298 -100.46 -58.47 -63.44
C LEU A 298 -100.48 -59.65 -64.42
N GLN A 299 -99.32 -60.23 -64.73
CA GLN A 299 -99.24 -61.41 -65.59
C GLN A 299 -99.96 -62.62 -65.00
N GLU A 300 -99.87 -62.86 -63.69
CA GLU A 300 -100.59 -63.95 -63.02
C GLU A 300 -102.11 -63.75 -63.08
N SER A 301 -102.60 -62.53 -62.83
CA SER A 301 -104.02 -62.23 -62.96
C SER A 301 -104.54 -62.37 -64.39
N LEU A 302 -103.76 -61.94 -65.39
CA LEU A 302 -104.05 -62.14 -66.81
C LEU A 302 -104.06 -63.62 -67.19
N LEU A 303 -103.10 -64.42 -66.69
CA LEU A 303 -103.06 -65.86 -66.90
C LEU A 303 -104.30 -66.53 -66.30
N LYS A 304 -104.68 -66.23 -65.06
CA LYS A 304 -105.90 -66.76 -64.43
C LYS A 304 -107.16 -66.41 -65.23
N ALA A 305 -107.27 -65.16 -65.69
CA ALA A 305 -108.37 -64.74 -66.55
C ALA A 305 -108.38 -65.49 -67.89
N GLY A 306 -107.21 -65.67 -68.51
CA GLY A 306 -107.02 -66.46 -69.72
C GLY A 306 -107.38 -67.93 -69.55
N GLU A 307 -106.97 -68.56 -68.45
CA GLU A 307 -107.30 -69.94 -68.10
C GLU A 307 -108.81 -70.12 -67.91
N LEU A 308 -109.49 -69.19 -67.22
CA LEU A 308 -110.94 -69.22 -67.07
C LEU A 308 -111.65 -69.08 -68.41
N ALA A 309 -111.22 -68.16 -69.26
CA ALA A 309 -111.76 -68.01 -70.61
C ALA A 309 -111.54 -69.26 -71.47
N LEU A 310 -110.35 -69.86 -71.40
CA LEU A 310 -110.03 -71.11 -72.10
C LEU A 310 -110.91 -72.26 -71.61
N ARG A 311 -111.05 -72.45 -70.29
CA ARG A 311 -111.96 -73.46 -69.71
C ARG A 311 -113.40 -73.25 -70.15
N GLY A 312 -113.85 -71.99 -70.24
CA GLY A 312 -115.15 -71.64 -70.82
C GLY A 312 -115.29 -72.15 -72.25
N LYS A 313 -114.31 -71.84 -73.12
CA LYS A 313 -114.30 -72.31 -74.51
C LYS A 313 -114.17 -73.82 -74.66
N GLU A 314 -113.42 -74.49 -73.79
CA GLU A 314 -113.38 -75.95 -73.72
C GLU A 314 -114.73 -76.54 -73.28
N GLY A 315 -115.45 -75.87 -72.38
CA GLY A 315 -116.83 -76.18 -72.00
C GLY A 315 -117.77 -76.08 -73.20
N ASP A 316 -117.75 -74.96 -73.91
CA ASP A 316 -118.52 -74.74 -75.15
C ASP A 316 -118.20 -75.83 -76.18
N ALA A 317 -116.91 -76.13 -76.40
CA ALA A 317 -116.47 -77.16 -77.34
C ALA A 317 -116.95 -78.57 -76.93
N ARG A 318 -116.94 -78.89 -75.63
CA ARG A 318 -117.50 -80.15 -75.11
C ARG A 318 -119.01 -80.23 -75.35
N LEU A 319 -119.74 -79.15 -75.08
CA LEU A 319 -121.19 -79.09 -75.33
C LEU A 319 -121.50 -79.26 -76.83
N LEU A 320 -120.77 -78.58 -77.70
CA LEU A 320 -120.91 -78.72 -79.15
C LEU A 320 -120.61 -80.16 -79.61
N ARG A 321 -119.59 -80.82 -79.05
CA ARG A 321 -119.30 -82.24 -79.34
C ARG A 321 -120.45 -83.16 -78.89
N LEU A 322 -121.03 -82.94 -77.71
CA LEU A 322 -122.19 -83.70 -77.24
C LEU A 322 -123.42 -83.47 -78.14
N ASN A 323 -123.67 -82.24 -78.55
CA ASN A 323 -124.75 -81.91 -79.48
C ASN A 323 -124.57 -82.59 -80.83
N ILE A 324 -123.34 -82.64 -81.36
CA ILE A 324 -123.02 -83.38 -82.59
C ILE A 324 -123.29 -84.87 -82.39
N ALA A 325 -122.85 -85.46 -81.28
CA ALA A 325 -123.06 -86.88 -80.99
C ALA A 325 -124.56 -87.22 -80.85
N GLU A 326 -125.34 -86.37 -80.18
CA GLU A 326 -126.80 -86.56 -80.05
C GLU A 326 -127.52 -86.41 -81.39
N LEU A 327 -127.14 -85.43 -82.21
CA LEU A 327 -127.67 -85.30 -83.57
C LEU A 327 -127.31 -86.52 -84.44
N GLN A 328 -126.09 -87.04 -84.33
CA GLN A 328 -125.68 -88.28 -85.01
C GLN A 328 -126.52 -89.48 -84.54
N ARG A 329 -126.72 -89.64 -83.22
CA ARG A 329 -127.59 -90.68 -82.64
C ARG A 329 -129.02 -90.57 -83.16
N GLN A 330 -129.58 -89.36 -83.20
CA GLN A 330 -130.92 -89.11 -83.74
C GLN A 330 -131.01 -89.53 -85.21
N VAL A 331 -130.04 -89.15 -86.05
CA VAL A 331 -129.98 -89.55 -87.46
C VAL A 331 -129.90 -91.08 -87.61
N GLU A 332 -129.09 -91.76 -86.79
CA GLU A 332 -129.01 -93.22 -86.82
C GLU A 332 -130.34 -93.90 -86.44
N VAL A 333 -131.02 -93.41 -85.40
CA VAL A 333 -132.33 -93.93 -84.98
C VAL A 333 -133.36 -93.73 -86.10
N THR A 334 -133.44 -92.55 -86.71
CA THR A 334 -134.37 -92.29 -87.81
C THR A 334 -134.06 -93.16 -89.03
N ARG A 335 -132.77 -93.38 -89.36
CA ARG A 335 -132.37 -94.30 -90.43
C ARG A 335 -132.79 -95.75 -90.16
N LYS A 336 -132.74 -96.22 -88.90
CA LYS A 336 -133.18 -97.58 -88.53
C LYS A 336 -134.70 -97.76 -88.56
N GLN A 337 -135.47 -96.70 -88.34
CA GLN A 337 -136.94 -96.73 -88.38
C GLN A 337 -137.50 -96.66 -89.80
N LEU A 338 -136.75 -96.09 -90.77
CA LEU A 338 -137.18 -95.90 -92.15
C LEU A 338 -137.65 -97.19 -92.88
N PRO A 339 -136.97 -98.36 -92.75
CA PRO A 339 -137.38 -99.59 -93.43
C PRO A 339 -138.63 -100.25 -92.86
N GLN A 340 -139.01 -99.92 -91.61
CA GLN A 340 -140.16 -100.52 -90.92
C GLN A 340 -141.47 -99.78 -91.24
N MET A 341 -141.42 -98.55 -91.76
CA MET A 341 -142.60 -97.75 -92.14
C MET A 341 -143.58 -98.46 -93.10
N PRO A 342 -143.16 -99.08 -94.22
CA PRO A 342 -144.10 -99.75 -95.13
C PRO A 342 -144.72 -101.01 -94.50
N GLN A 343 -143.97 -101.75 -93.67
CA GLN A 343 -144.50 -102.92 -92.95
C GLN A 343 -145.53 -102.52 -91.88
N HIS A 344 -145.33 -101.39 -91.20
CA HIS A 344 -146.32 -100.85 -90.28
C HIS A 344 -147.58 -100.35 -91.01
N ALA A 345 -147.45 -99.78 -92.21
CA ALA A 345 -148.61 -99.39 -93.01
C ALA A 345 -149.49 -100.58 -93.41
N GLU A 346 -148.89 -101.69 -93.86
CA GLU A 346 -149.64 -102.93 -94.17
C GLU A 346 -150.26 -103.57 -92.92
N LYS A 347 -149.54 -103.55 -91.80
CA LYS A 347 -150.02 -104.14 -90.54
C LYS A 347 -151.17 -103.34 -89.93
N ILE A 348 -151.20 -102.01 -90.11
CA ILE A 348 -152.34 -101.18 -89.72
C ILE A 348 -153.58 -101.56 -90.53
N LEU A 349 -153.44 -101.85 -91.82
CA LEU A 349 -154.56 -102.22 -92.68
C LEU A 349 -155.14 -103.60 -92.30
N GLN A 350 -154.28 -104.56 -91.93
CA GLN A 350 -154.68 -105.88 -91.41
C GLN A 350 -155.35 -105.77 -90.02
N LEU A 351 -154.74 -105.01 -89.10
CA LEU A 351 -155.26 -104.82 -87.76
C LEU A 351 -156.61 -104.08 -87.75
N GLN A 352 -156.90 -103.22 -88.73
CA GLN A 352 -158.23 -102.62 -88.86
C GLN A 352 -159.31 -103.65 -89.22
N GLN A 353 -158.97 -104.69 -90.00
CA GLN A 353 -159.90 -105.79 -90.30
C GLN A 353 -160.09 -106.73 -89.10
N GLU A 354 -159.00 -107.05 -88.39
CA GLU A 354 -159.04 -107.90 -87.20
C GLU A 354 -159.76 -107.22 -86.02
N LEU A 355 -159.58 -105.90 -85.83
CA LEU A 355 -160.26 -105.14 -84.78
C LEU A 355 -161.78 -105.10 -84.96
N ALA A 356 -162.28 -105.16 -86.20
CA ALA A 356 -163.72 -105.27 -86.46
C ALA A 356 -164.28 -106.63 -86.00
N LEU A 357 -163.49 -107.70 -86.11
CA LEU A 357 -163.86 -109.05 -85.68
C LEU A 357 -163.73 -109.21 -84.16
N GLU A 358 -162.65 -108.72 -83.56
CA GLU A 358 -162.36 -108.78 -82.11
C GLU A 358 -163.35 -107.98 -81.26
N ARG A 359 -163.91 -106.88 -81.78
CA ARG A 359 -164.96 -106.11 -81.08
C ARG A 359 -166.23 -106.92 -80.83
N VAL A 360 -166.52 -107.92 -81.68
CA VAL A 360 -167.65 -108.85 -81.48
C VAL A 360 -167.32 -109.88 -80.38
N VAL A 361 -166.04 -110.18 -80.16
CA VAL A 361 -165.56 -111.17 -79.18
C VAL A 361 -165.38 -110.55 -77.79
N THR A 362 -164.95 -109.29 -77.71
CA THR A 362 -164.72 -108.59 -76.43
C THR A 362 -165.99 -108.31 -75.65
N ASP A 363 -167.13 -108.07 -76.32
CA ASP A 363 -168.44 -107.98 -75.67
C ASP A 363 -168.85 -109.28 -74.96
N ARG A 364 -168.29 -110.43 -75.38
CA ARG A 364 -168.53 -111.73 -74.76
C ARG A 364 -167.66 -111.96 -73.52
N LEU A 365 -166.42 -111.47 -73.52
CA LEU A 365 -165.44 -111.65 -72.43
C LEU A 365 -165.64 -110.67 -71.27
N CYS A 366 -166.19 -109.47 -71.51
CA CYS A 366 -166.50 -108.52 -70.44
C CYS A 366 -167.52 -109.07 -69.42
N ARG A 367 -168.34 -110.06 -69.80
CA ARG A 367 -169.26 -110.75 -68.88
C ARG A 367 -168.58 -111.77 -67.95
N GLN A 368 -167.29 -112.05 -68.11
CA GLN A 368 -166.54 -113.06 -67.34
C GLN A 368 -165.53 -112.45 -66.36
N LEU A 369 -165.42 -111.11 -66.28
CA LEU A 369 -164.44 -110.37 -65.46
C LEU A 369 -165.02 -109.84 -64.12
N GLU A 370 -166.29 -110.11 -63.83
CA GLU A 370 -166.93 -109.77 -62.55
C GLU A 370 -166.90 -110.96 -61.56
N ASP A 371 -165.71 -111.34 -61.06
CA ASP A 371 -165.54 -111.75 -59.65
C ASP A 371 -164.04 -111.87 -59.22
N PRO A 372 -163.64 -111.45 -57.99
CA PRO A 372 -162.26 -111.17 -57.58
C PRO A 372 -161.66 -112.14 -56.53
N GLY A 373 -160.33 -112.27 -56.50
CA GLY A 373 -159.64 -112.79 -55.31
C GLY A 373 -158.16 -113.12 -55.51
N GLN A 374 -157.26 -112.24 -55.03
CA GLN A 374 -156.09 -112.64 -54.21
C GLN A 374 -155.27 -111.43 -53.74
N GLU A 375 -155.21 -111.30 -52.41
CA GLU A 375 -154.49 -110.31 -51.64
C GLU A 375 -153.13 -110.87 -51.23
N GLY A 376 -152.01 -110.26 -51.65
CA GLY A 376 -150.70 -110.81 -51.31
C GLY A 376 -149.47 -110.04 -51.76
N ARG A 377 -149.51 -108.71 -51.85
CA ARG A 377 -148.33 -107.93 -52.26
C ARG A 377 -147.92 -106.83 -51.25
N TRP A 378 -147.49 -107.30 -50.06
CA TRP A 378 -146.22 -106.99 -49.31
C TRP A 378 -146.04 -105.77 -48.32
N ARG A 379 -144.95 -105.83 -47.47
CA ARG A 379 -144.58 -105.08 -46.20
C ARG A 379 -143.01 -104.89 -45.98
N ALA A 380 -142.51 -104.18 -44.91
CA ALA A 380 -141.09 -103.70 -44.59
C ALA A 380 -140.51 -103.95 -43.11
N LEU A 381 -139.23 -103.59 -42.78
CA LEU A 381 -138.37 -103.90 -41.54
C LEU A 381 -137.49 -102.69 -40.94
N GLU A 382 -136.89 -102.80 -39.70
CA GLU A 382 -136.47 -101.71 -38.69
C GLU A 382 -134.98 -101.61 -38.13
N GLY A 383 -134.67 -100.52 -37.32
CA GLY A 383 -133.56 -100.26 -36.29
C GLY A 383 -133.43 -98.78 -35.67
N GLU A 384 -132.85 -98.50 -34.45
CA GLU A 384 -132.80 -97.19 -33.64
C GLU A 384 -131.42 -96.68 -33.04
N ASP A 385 -131.29 -95.39 -32.59
CA ASP A 385 -130.08 -94.60 -32.11
C ASP A 385 -130.16 -93.95 -30.67
N PRO A 386 -129.04 -93.53 -29.99
CA PRO A 386 -129.01 -93.02 -28.57
C PRO A 386 -128.98 -91.48 -28.33
N ASP A 387 -129.09 -91.05 -27.05
CA ASP A 387 -129.71 -89.77 -26.59
C ASP A 387 -128.80 -88.64 -26.03
N ALA A 388 -129.28 -87.38 -26.08
CA ALA A 388 -128.50 -86.12 -26.03
C ALA A 388 -127.89 -85.69 -24.67
N ASP A 389 -128.47 -86.10 -23.54
CA ASP A 389 -128.05 -85.61 -22.21
C ASP A 389 -126.69 -86.18 -21.76
N GLN A 390 -126.30 -87.34 -22.29
CA GLN A 390 -125.00 -87.96 -21.99
C GLN A 390 -123.83 -87.22 -22.63
N LEU A 391 -124.06 -86.50 -23.73
CA LEU A 391 -123.04 -85.68 -24.41
C LEU A 391 -122.80 -84.36 -23.66
N ALA A 392 -123.84 -83.75 -23.10
CA ALA A 392 -123.76 -82.47 -22.40
C ALA A 392 -122.96 -82.56 -21.08
N ALA A 393 -123.15 -83.62 -20.29
CA ALA A 393 -122.42 -83.83 -19.03
C ALA A 393 -120.90 -83.99 -19.25
N LYS A 394 -120.49 -84.55 -20.39
CA LYS A 394 -119.08 -84.77 -20.73
C LYS A 394 -118.37 -83.47 -21.13
N ILE A 395 -119.09 -82.49 -21.66
CA ILE A 395 -118.55 -81.18 -22.05
C ILE A 395 -118.18 -80.35 -20.81
N GLN A 396 -119.06 -80.29 -19.79
CA GLN A 396 -118.80 -79.50 -18.57
C GLN A 396 -117.56 -79.94 -17.79
N VAL A 397 -117.30 -81.26 -17.72
CA VAL A 397 -116.12 -81.81 -17.04
C VAL A 397 -114.82 -81.41 -17.75
N LEU A 398 -114.85 -81.31 -19.08
CA LEU A 398 -113.68 -80.91 -19.87
C LEU A 398 -113.39 -79.40 -19.77
N GLU A 399 -114.43 -78.57 -19.67
CA GLU A 399 -114.29 -77.11 -19.51
C GLU A 399 -113.68 -76.72 -18.15
N ALA A 400 -114.12 -77.36 -17.07
CA ALA A 400 -113.54 -77.13 -15.73
C ALA A 400 -112.03 -77.46 -15.69
N ARG A 401 -111.64 -78.57 -16.34
CA ARG A 401 -110.24 -79.02 -16.40
C ARG A 401 -109.37 -78.11 -17.27
N LEU A 402 -109.95 -77.45 -18.27
CA LEU A 402 -109.25 -76.47 -19.12
C LEU A 402 -108.96 -75.18 -18.35
N ASN A 403 -109.91 -74.69 -17.54
CA ASN A 403 -109.74 -73.46 -16.77
C ASN A 403 -108.66 -73.60 -15.69
N GLU A 404 -108.63 -74.72 -14.96
CA GLU A 404 -107.59 -75.00 -13.96
C GLU A 404 -106.18 -75.04 -14.58
N LYS A 405 -106.05 -75.51 -15.84
CA LYS A 405 -104.77 -75.49 -16.57
C LYS A 405 -104.35 -74.11 -17.06
N LYS A 406 -105.31 -73.22 -17.36
CA LYS A 406 -105.03 -71.83 -17.75
C LYS A 406 -104.53 -71.00 -16.56
N GLU A 407 -105.14 -71.15 -15.40
CA GLU A 407 -104.71 -70.48 -14.15
C GLU A 407 -103.28 -70.89 -13.77
N ALA A 408 -102.97 -72.19 -13.81
CA ALA A 408 -101.62 -72.70 -13.53
C ALA A 408 -100.56 -72.25 -14.56
N ALA A 409 -100.95 -71.85 -15.77
CA ALA A 409 -100.03 -71.29 -16.77
C ALA A 409 -99.73 -69.81 -16.48
N LEU A 410 -100.75 -69.03 -16.14
CA LEU A 410 -100.62 -67.61 -15.77
C LEU A 410 -99.73 -67.43 -14.53
N GLU A 411 -99.88 -68.26 -13.50
CA GLU A 411 -99.01 -68.22 -12.32
C GLU A 411 -97.53 -68.47 -12.68
N LYS A 412 -97.27 -69.41 -13.59
CA LYS A 412 -95.90 -69.73 -14.03
C LYS A 412 -95.29 -68.62 -14.88
N GLU A 413 -96.07 -67.93 -15.70
CA GLU A 413 -95.61 -66.77 -16.46
C GLU A 413 -95.23 -65.62 -15.53
N LEU A 414 -96.04 -65.34 -14.51
CA LEU A 414 -95.76 -64.28 -13.53
C LEU A 414 -94.46 -64.55 -12.76
N VAL A 415 -94.25 -65.80 -12.31
CA VAL A 415 -93.00 -66.22 -11.66
C VAL A 415 -91.81 -66.08 -12.61
N LEU A 416 -91.97 -66.40 -13.89
CA LEU A 416 -90.90 -66.30 -14.87
C LEU A 416 -90.50 -64.83 -15.13
N GLU A 417 -91.47 -63.92 -15.18
CA GLU A 417 -91.23 -62.47 -15.28
C GLU A 417 -90.47 -61.93 -14.06
N GLU A 418 -90.86 -62.30 -12.83
CA GLU A 418 -90.13 -61.88 -11.63
C GLU A 418 -88.71 -62.43 -11.58
N VAL A 419 -88.53 -63.72 -11.90
CA VAL A 419 -87.20 -64.38 -11.91
C VAL A 419 -86.31 -63.77 -13.00
N THR A 420 -86.84 -63.48 -14.19
CA THR A 420 -86.05 -62.84 -15.26
C THR A 420 -85.69 -61.40 -14.91
N ALA A 421 -86.59 -60.64 -14.28
CA ALA A 421 -86.30 -59.29 -13.79
C ALA A 421 -85.22 -59.28 -12.69
N LEU A 422 -85.30 -60.19 -11.71
CA LEU A 422 -84.28 -60.38 -10.67
C LEU A 422 -82.93 -60.79 -11.26
N THR A 423 -82.93 -61.73 -12.21
CA THR A 423 -81.71 -62.21 -12.88
C THR A 423 -81.05 -61.10 -13.71
N SER A 424 -81.84 -60.28 -14.39
CA SER A 424 -81.36 -59.11 -15.14
C SER A 424 -80.70 -58.08 -14.21
N LYS A 425 -81.35 -57.74 -13.09
CA LYS A 425 -80.79 -56.83 -12.07
C LYS A 425 -79.48 -57.36 -11.48
N LEU A 426 -79.40 -58.65 -11.17
CA LEU A 426 -78.17 -59.29 -10.67
C LEU A 426 -77.06 -59.28 -11.73
N ARG A 427 -77.37 -59.52 -13.01
CA ARG A 427 -76.40 -59.43 -14.11
C ARG A 427 -75.88 -58.01 -14.30
N GLN A 428 -76.75 -57.00 -14.20
CA GLN A 428 -76.35 -55.60 -14.31
C GLN A 428 -75.45 -55.18 -13.13
N ALA A 429 -75.81 -55.56 -11.90
CA ALA A 429 -74.97 -55.33 -10.72
C ALA A 429 -73.61 -56.04 -10.82
N ALA A 430 -73.57 -57.29 -11.32
CA ALA A 430 -72.34 -58.02 -11.56
C ALA A 430 -71.48 -57.38 -12.67
N GLY A 431 -72.11 -56.81 -13.71
CA GLY A 431 -71.43 -56.05 -14.76
C GLY A 431 -70.78 -54.77 -14.24
N GLN A 432 -71.50 -54.01 -13.41
CA GLN A 432 -70.97 -52.78 -12.79
C GLN A 432 -69.81 -53.08 -11.82
N GLY A 433 -69.88 -54.18 -11.07
CA GLY A 433 -68.77 -54.62 -10.20
C GLY A 433 -67.51 -55.05 -10.96
N ARG A 434 -67.65 -55.55 -12.20
CA ARG A 434 -66.52 -55.92 -13.07
C ARG A 434 -65.70 -54.73 -13.55
N GLU A 435 -66.36 -53.62 -13.86
CA GLU A 435 -65.68 -52.40 -14.30
C GLU A 435 -64.82 -51.81 -13.16
N GLY A 436 -65.39 -51.73 -11.95
CA GLY A 436 -64.66 -51.26 -10.76
C GLY A 436 -63.47 -52.17 -10.37
N THR A 437 -63.59 -53.48 -10.54
CA THR A 437 -62.49 -54.43 -10.25
C THR A 437 -61.37 -54.36 -11.30
N VAL A 438 -61.70 -54.14 -12.58
CA VAL A 438 -60.70 -53.92 -13.64
C VAL A 438 -59.94 -52.61 -13.42
N ASP A 439 -60.64 -51.53 -13.04
CA ASP A 439 -59.99 -50.25 -12.74
C ASP A 439 -59.12 -50.32 -11.49
N LEU A 440 -59.54 -51.07 -10.47
CA LEU A 440 -58.71 -51.34 -9.30
C LEU A 440 -57.45 -52.13 -9.69
N ALA A 441 -57.57 -53.15 -10.55
CA ALA A 441 -56.43 -53.92 -11.03
C ALA A 441 -55.44 -53.08 -11.85
N LYS A 442 -55.93 -52.16 -12.70
CA LYS A 442 -55.09 -51.19 -13.42
C LYS A 442 -54.35 -50.27 -12.44
N LYS A 443 -55.06 -49.69 -11.47
CA LYS A 443 -54.45 -48.83 -10.43
C LYS A 443 -53.40 -49.57 -9.62
N VAL A 444 -53.65 -50.84 -9.26
CA VAL A 444 -52.67 -51.68 -8.54
C VAL A 444 -51.43 -51.92 -9.41
N ASN A 445 -51.58 -52.21 -10.69
CA ASN A 445 -50.45 -52.36 -11.61
C ASN A 445 -49.66 -51.05 -11.77
N ASP A 446 -50.33 -49.92 -11.87
CA ASP A 446 -49.68 -48.60 -11.92
C ASP A 446 -48.90 -48.30 -10.65
N PHE A 447 -49.47 -48.60 -9.47
CA PHE A 447 -48.77 -48.45 -8.19
C PHE A 447 -47.57 -49.38 -8.11
N GLN A 448 -47.68 -50.64 -8.56
CA GLN A 448 -46.54 -51.55 -8.62
C GLN A 448 -45.43 -51.07 -9.56
N ALA A 449 -45.78 -50.49 -10.71
CA ALA A 449 -44.81 -49.89 -11.63
C ALA A 449 -44.10 -48.69 -10.97
N ARG A 450 -44.87 -47.78 -10.35
CA ARG A 450 -44.31 -46.63 -9.61
C ARG A 450 -43.39 -47.06 -8.47
N ILE A 451 -43.77 -48.09 -7.70
CA ILE A 451 -42.96 -48.64 -6.62
C ILE A 451 -41.66 -49.23 -7.18
N ARG A 452 -41.70 -49.96 -8.30
CA ARG A 452 -40.50 -50.49 -8.94
C ARG A 452 -39.57 -49.37 -9.41
N ASP A 453 -40.10 -48.31 -10.00
CA ASP A 453 -39.31 -47.16 -10.46
C ASP A 453 -38.70 -46.37 -9.31
N THR A 454 -39.46 -46.13 -8.23
CA THR A 454 -38.91 -45.47 -7.03
C THR A 454 -37.86 -46.36 -6.35
N THR A 455 -38.06 -47.68 -6.33
CA THR A 455 -37.06 -48.62 -5.81
C THR A 455 -35.77 -48.60 -6.63
N ARG A 456 -35.86 -48.56 -7.97
CA ARG A 456 -34.66 -48.40 -8.84
C ARG A 456 -33.95 -47.08 -8.58
N ARG A 457 -34.70 -45.97 -8.47
CA ARG A 457 -34.11 -44.66 -8.14
C ARG A 457 -33.44 -44.69 -6.77
N MET A 458 -34.07 -45.31 -5.76
CA MET A 458 -33.48 -45.48 -4.43
C MET A 458 -32.21 -46.35 -4.48
N MET A 459 -32.19 -47.43 -5.27
CA MET A 459 -30.98 -48.23 -5.47
C MET A 459 -29.87 -47.43 -6.14
N ALA A 460 -30.20 -46.60 -7.13
CA ALA A 460 -29.24 -45.71 -7.78
C ALA A 460 -28.68 -44.67 -6.80
N THR A 461 -29.53 -44.01 -6.01
CA THR A 461 -29.07 -43.04 -5.00
C THR A 461 -28.26 -43.69 -3.89
N VAL A 462 -28.60 -44.91 -3.46
CA VAL A 462 -27.80 -45.68 -2.50
C VAL A 462 -26.45 -46.07 -3.11
N ALA A 463 -26.40 -46.45 -4.38
CA ALA A 463 -25.14 -46.75 -5.08
C ALA A 463 -24.27 -45.50 -5.25
N GLU A 464 -24.85 -44.36 -5.63
CA GLU A 464 -24.18 -43.06 -5.68
C GLU A 464 -23.64 -42.66 -4.30
N LEU A 465 -24.46 -42.78 -3.25
CA LEU A 465 -24.04 -42.51 -1.87
C LEU A 465 -22.88 -43.43 -1.46
N SER A 466 -22.95 -44.71 -1.81
CA SER A 466 -21.87 -45.68 -1.52
C SER A 466 -20.59 -45.31 -2.26
N MET A 467 -20.68 -44.85 -3.50
CA MET A 467 -19.53 -44.34 -4.27
C MET A 467 -18.95 -43.10 -3.60
N TYR A 468 -19.79 -42.14 -3.20
CA TYR A 468 -19.34 -40.94 -2.49
C TYR A 468 -18.69 -41.28 -1.16
N GLN A 469 -19.26 -42.19 -0.37
CA GLN A 469 -18.66 -42.67 0.88
C GLN A 469 -17.29 -43.32 0.63
N ALA A 470 -17.16 -44.15 -0.40
CA ALA A 470 -15.87 -44.74 -0.77
C ALA A 470 -14.84 -43.68 -1.19
N THR A 471 -15.24 -42.68 -1.98
CA THR A 471 -14.35 -41.56 -2.35
C THR A 471 -13.97 -40.70 -1.16
N ALA A 472 -14.88 -40.44 -0.24
CA ALA A 472 -14.63 -39.68 0.98
C ALA A 472 -13.63 -40.41 1.90
N LEU A 473 -13.80 -41.73 2.08
CA LEU A 473 -12.86 -42.56 2.82
C LEU A 473 -11.47 -42.56 2.17
N LYS A 474 -11.39 -42.69 0.84
CA LYS A 474 -10.12 -42.63 0.11
C LYS A 474 -9.42 -41.28 0.26
N LEU A 475 -10.16 -40.17 0.10
CA LEU A 475 -9.62 -38.82 0.30
C LEU A 475 -9.20 -38.57 1.75
N GLN A 476 -9.93 -39.13 2.72
CA GLN A 476 -9.56 -39.05 4.14
C GLN A 476 -8.27 -39.82 4.42
N GLN A 477 -8.08 -41.00 3.82
CA GLN A 477 -6.83 -41.76 3.89
C GLN A 477 -5.68 -41.00 3.23
N GLU A 478 -5.88 -40.43 2.03
CA GLU A 478 -4.89 -39.61 1.35
C GLU A 478 -4.50 -38.37 2.18
N LYS A 479 -5.49 -37.68 2.77
CA LYS A 479 -5.23 -36.56 3.68
C LYS A 479 -4.38 -37.01 4.88
N HIS A 480 -4.75 -38.11 5.54
CA HIS A 480 -4.00 -38.62 6.67
C HIS A 480 -2.57 -39.01 6.27
N ALA A 481 -2.38 -39.65 5.12
CA ALA A 481 -1.05 -39.98 4.60
C ALA A 481 -0.21 -38.71 4.33
N ARG A 482 -0.79 -37.69 3.70
CA ARG A 482 -0.11 -36.40 3.46
C ARG A 482 0.18 -35.63 4.74
N GLN A 483 -0.69 -35.70 5.74
CA GLN A 483 -0.44 -35.12 7.06
C GLN A 483 0.71 -35.81 7.76
N ALA A 484 0.76 -37.15 7.74
CA ALA A 484 1.88 -37.91 8.28
C ALA A 484 3.19 -37.60 7.55
N GLU A 485 3.17 -37.52 6.20
CA GLU A 485 4.34 -37.08 5.41
C GLU A 485 4.80 -35.68 5.79
N LEU A 486 3.87 -34.75 6.04
CA LEU A 486 4.18 -33.37 6.44
C LEU A 486 4.75 -33.31 7.86
N GLU A 487 4.17 -34.03 8.81
CA GLU A 487 4.65 -34.14 10.18
C GLU A 487 6.06 -34.74 10.20
N GLU A 488 6.31 -35.81 9.44
CA GLU A 488 7.64 -36.41 9.28
C GLU A 488 8.62 -35.43 8.62
N ALA A 489 8.21 -34.74 7.57
CA ALA A 489 9.04 -33.73 6.92
C ALA A 489 9.38 -32.55 7.84
N SER A 490 8.42 -32.15 8.70
CA SER A 490 8.60 -31.08 9.67
C SER A 490 9.53 -31.52 10.80
N TRP A 491 9.36 -32.75 11.30
CA TRP A 491 10.27 -33.34 12.29
C TRP A 491 11.70 -33.46 11.75
N ARG A 492 11.88 -33.94 10.51
CA ARG A 492 13.21 -34.00 9.86
C ARG A 492 13.82 -32.61 9.71
N PHE A 493 13.03 -31.63 9.30
CA PHE A 493 13.48 -30.24 9.19
C PHE A 493 13.92 -29.66 10.54
N GLU A 494 13.18 -29.94 11.62
CA GLU A 494 13.54 -29.52 12.99
C GLU A 494 14.84 -30.18 13.49
N HIS A 495 15.25 -31.30 12.90
CA HIS A 495 16.47 -32.03 13.21
C HIS A 495 17.60 -31.80 12.19
N ASP A 496 17.54 -30.70 11.43
CA ASP A 496 18.52 -30.31 10.38
C ASP A 496 18.70 -31.34 9.25
N GLU A 497 17.72 -32.24 9.06
CA GLU A 497 17.70 -33.20 7.96
C GLU A 497 16.82 -32.70 6.79
N PRO A 498 17.08 -33.14 5.54
CA PRO A 498 16.26 -32.77 4.40
C PRO A 498 14.78 -33.17 4.59
N PRO A 499 13.81 -32.23 4.40
CA PRO A 499 12.39 -32.49 4.65
C PRO A 499 11.78 -33.61 3.79
N SER A 500 12.36 -33.89 2.63
CA SER A 500 11.96 -35.03 1.79
C SER A 500 13.12 -35.51 0.93
N ALA A 501 13.09 -36.79 0.54
CA ALA A 501 14.06 -37.35 -0.40
C ALA A 501 14.04 -36.65 -1.78
N ALA A 502 12.93 -36.00 -2.15
CA ALA A 502 12.87 -35.16 -3.35
C ALA A 502 13.65 -33.86 -3.16
N ALA A 503 13.48 -33.19 -2.02
CA ALA A 503 14.21 -31.96 -1.67
C ALA A 503 15.72 -32.23 -1.55
N GLU A 504 16.11 -33.37 -0.98
CA GLU A 504 17.52 -33.79 -0.93
C GLU A 504 18.11 -33.98 -2.35
N ARG A 505 17.39 -34.67 -3.24
CA ARG A 505 17.81 -34.84 -4.64
C ARG A 505 17.88 -33.52 -5.40
N GLU A 506 16.98 -32.58 -5.12
CA GLU A 506 16.98 -31.25 -5.71
C GLU A 506 18.14 -30.40 -5.21
N TRP A 507 18.44 -30.45 -3.91
CA TRP A 507 19.62 -29.83 -3.33
C TRP A 507 20.90 -30.38 -3.96
N HIS A 508 21.05 -31.71 -4.07
CA HIS A 508 22.19 -32.31 -4.76
C HIS A 508 22.27 -31.94 -6.25
N ARG A 509 21.16 -31.60 -6.90
CA ARG A 509 21.16 -31.12 -8.29
C ARG A 509 21.63 -29.67 -8.36
N LEU A 510 21.15 -28.82 -7.47
CA LEU A 510 21.57 -27.42 -7.37
C LEU A 510 23.04 -27.30 -6.97
N GLU A 511 23.50 -28.14 -6.05
CA GLU A 511 24.88 -28.17 -5.58
C GLU A 511 25.84 -28.61 -6.68
N ARG A 512 25.46 -29.64 -7.46
CA ARG A 512 26.20 -30.01 -8.68
C ARG A 512 26.26 -28.86 -9.68
N HIS A 513 25.14 -28.19 -9.93
CA HIS A 513 25.12 -27.02 -10.82
C HIS A 513 25.97 -25.85 -10.31
N ARG A 514 26.07 -25.66 -9.00
CA ARG A 514 26.93 -24.65 -8.37
C ARG A 514 28.39 -24.99 -8.60
N LEU A 515 28.79 -26.23 -8.31
CA LEU A 515 30.14 -26.72 -8.52
C LEU A 515 30.54 -26.66 -10.01
N ASP A 516 29.65 -27.06 -10.92
CA ASP A 516 29.89 -26.97 -12.37
C ASP A 516 30.09 -25.51 -12.82
N ARG A 517 29.37 -24.55 -12.20
CA ARG A 517 29.54 -23.11 -12.48
C ARG A 517 30.86 -22.58 -11.93
N GLU A 518 31.25 -22.96 -10.73
CA GLU A 518 32.52 -22.58 -10.12
C GLU A 518 33.70 -23.18 -10.91
N GLU A 519 33.59 -24.43 -11.34
CA GLU A 519 34.58 -25.10 -12.19
C GLU A 519 34.66 -24.45 -13.58
N ALA A 520 33.52 -24.10 -14.20
CA ALA A 520 33.50 -23.35 -15.45
C ALA A 520 34.12 -21.95 -15.31
N GLN A 521 33.90 -21.26 -14.18
CA GLN A 521 34.53 -19.97 -13.90
C GLN A 521 36.05 -20.09 -13.68
N LEU A 522 36.50 -21.13 -12.99
CA LEU A 522 37.93 -21.43 -12.81
C LEU A 522 38.61 -21.81 -14.14
N LEU A 523 37.94 -22.62 -14.96
CA LEU A 523 38.39 -22.97 -16.31
C LEU A 523 38.42 -21.74 -17.24
N GLN A 524 37.44 -20.85 -17.13
CA GLN A 524 37.41 -19.60 -17.90
C GLN A 524 38.49 -18.63 -17.42
N ALA A 525 38.75 -18.53 -16.11
CA ALA A 525 39.87 -17.75 -15.57
C ALA A 525 41.24 -18.31 -15.99
N SER A 526 41.38 -19.65 -16.07
CA SER A 526 42.59 -20.30 -16.58
C SER A 526 42.75 -20.17 -18.10
N GLN A 527 41.65 -20.09 -18.87
CA GLN A 527 41.68 -19.88 -20.32
C GLN A 527 41.96 -18.44 -20.73
N VAL A 528 41.71 -17.43 -19.87
CA VAL A 528 42.09 -16.03 -20.14
C VAL A 528 43.60 -15.79 -19.97
N ALA A 529 44.34 -16.69 -19.30
CA ALA A 529 45.79 -16.62 -19.15
C ALA A 529 46.60 -17.34 -20.26
N ALA A 530 45.94 -18.13 -21.12
CA ALA A 530 46.58 -18.79 -22.26
C ALA A 530 45.86 -18.36 -23.55
N GLY A 531 46.57 -17.61 -24.40
CA GLY A 531 46.05 -17.11 -25.68
C GLY A 531 45.50 -18.22 -26.60
N PRO A 532 44.71 -17.86 -27.62
CA PRO A 532 43.90 -18.82 -28.36
C PRO A 532 44.77 -19.68 -29.27
N THR A 533 44.94 -20.97 -28.91
CA THR A 533 45.51 -21.99 -29.80
C THR A 533 44.40 -22.84 -30.42
N PRO A 534 44.36 -23.00 -31.75
CA PRO A 534 43.36 -23.82 -32.43
C PRO A 534 43.77 -25.30 -32.48
N ALA A 535 42.75 -26.15 -32.61
CA ALA A 535 42.79 -27.61 -32.80
C ALA A 535 43.16 -28.41 -31.54
N THR A 536 42.43 -29.45 -31.15
CA THR A 536 42.38 -30.69 -31.93
C THR A 536 41.21 -31.58 -31.52
N VAL A 537 40.60 -32.19 -32.51
CA VAL A 537 39.46 -33.12 -32.44
C VAL A 537 39.91 -34.42 -31.76
N GLY A 538 39.33 -34.72 -30.59
CA GLY A 538 39.42 -36.04 -29.97
C GLY A 538 38.61 -37.06 -30.77
N ARG A 539 39.29 -38.05 -31.35
CA ARG A 539 38.68 -39.23 -32.00
C ARG A 539 37.97 -40.08 -30.95
N THR A 540 36.64 -40.11 -31.00
CA THR A 540 35.80 -41.10 -30.32
C THR A 540 35.54 -42.28 -31.26
N THR A 541 35.51 -43.51 -30.71
CA THR A 541 35.24 -44.76 -31.46
C THR A 541 33.76 -45.10 -31.54
N ALA A 542 32.88 -44.09 -31.51
CA ALA A 542 31.43 -44.27 -31.64
C ALA A 542 31.00 -43.99 -33.09
N GLU A 543 30.24 -44.90 -33.70
CA GLU A 543 29.70 -44.70 -35.04
C GLU A 543 28.83 -43.43 -35.10
N PRO A 544 29.14 -42.48 -36.00
CA PRO A 544 28.46 -41.20 -36.05
C PRO A 544 27.04 -41.37 -36.59
N ARG A 545 26.04 -41.01 -35.79
CA ARG A 545 24.65 -40.90 -36.26
C ARG A 545 24.53 -39.71 -37.21
N PRO A 546 23.94 -39.85 -38.41
CA PRO A 546 23.80 -38.73 -39.36
C PRO A 546 22.75 -37.73 -38.86
N ASN A 547 23.17 -36.73 -38.09
CA ASN A 547 22.28 -35.68 -37.58
C ASN A 547 22.26 -34.41 -38.46
N ALA A 548 22.91 -34.44 -39.62
CA ALA A 548 22.97 -33.34 -40.58
C ALA A 548 23.06 -33.87 -42.02
N TYR A 549 22.45 -33.17 -42.96
CA TYR A 549 22.68 -33.39 -44.40
C TYR A 549 23.50 -32.23 -44.98
N ILE A 550 24.20 -32.50 -46.08
CA ILE A 550 24.98 -31.51 -46.82
C ILE A 550 24.16 -31.14 -48.07
N PRO A 551 23.63 -29.91 -48.18
CA PRO A 551 22.98 -29.45 -49.41
C PRO A 551 24.03 -29.23 -50.51
N GLU A 552 23.67 -29.48 -51.78
CA GLU A 552 24.54 -29.34 -52.97
C GLU A 552 24.84 -27.87 -53.37
N ASP A 553 24.78 -26.94 -52.43
CA ASP A 553 25.23 -25.56 -52.65
C ASP A 553 26.68 -25.43 -52.14
N ASN A 554 27.54 -24.84 -52.97
CA ASN A 554 29.02 -24.84 -52.97
C ASN A 554 29.79 -24.47 -51.68
N LEU A 555 29.16 -24.44 -50.50
CA LEU A 555 29.80 -24.13 -49.22
C LEU A 555 30.01 -25.34 -48.29
N GLY A 556 29.45 -26.53 -48.57
CA GLY A 556 29.84 -27.78 -47.89
C GLY A 556 29.68 -27.83 -46.36
N LEU A 557 28.92 -26.92 -45.75
CA LEU A 557 28.72 -26.84 -44.30
C LEU A 557 27.49 -27.66 -43.84
N PRO A 558 27.64 -28.63 -42.92
CA PRO A 558 26.54 -29.46 -42.43
C PRO A 558 25.48 -28.64 -41.68
N ARG A 559 24.20 -28.77 -42.04
CA ARG A 559 23.07 -28.17 -41.29
C ARG A 559 22.34 -29.23 -40.45
N PRO A 560 22.04 -28.96 -39.17
CA PRO A 560 21.32 -29.91 -38.32
C PRO A 560 19.87 -30.08 -38.82
N TYR A 561 19.34 -31.29 -38.75
CA TYR A 561 17.90 -31.50 -38.91
C TYR A 561 17.18 -30.73 -37.78
N GLY A 562 16.27 -29.83 -38.13
CA GLY A 562 15.47 -29.08 -37.14
C GLY A 562 14.53 -29.99 -36.34
N ALA A 563 13.46 -29.43 -35.76
CA ALA A 563 12.50 -30.17 -34.92
C ALA A 563 11.83 -31.41 -35.59
N ALA A 564 11.99 -31.59 -36.90
CA ALA A 564 11.50 -32.73 -37.67
C ALA A 564 12.68 -33.57 -38.25
N ALA A 565 13.47 -34.20 -37.38
CA ALA A 565 14.52 -35.12 -37.80
C ALA A 565 13.93 -36.45 -38.32
N PRO A 566 14.47 -37.07 -39.40
CA PRO A 566 14.00 -38.36 -39.88
C PRO A 566 14.32 -39.45 -38.84
N PHE A 567 13.28 -40.03 -38.24
CA PHE A 567 13.40 -41.10 -37.26
C PHE A 567 13.55 -42.47 -37.95
N LYS A 568 14.54 -43.27 -37.55
CA LYS A 568 14.67 -44.68 -37.95
C LYS A 568 13.58 -45.47 -37.18
N PRO A 569 12.63 -46.15 -37.84
CA PRO A 569 11.59 -46.90 -37.15
C PRO A 569 12.20 -47.92 -36.20
N THR A 570 11.89 -47.81 -34.91
CA THR A 570 12.23 -48.84 -33.91
C THR A 570 11.37 -50.07 -34.21
N GLU A 571 11.98 -51.24 -34.34
CA GLU A 571 11.23 -52.50 -34.43
C GLU A 571 10.35 -52.66 -33.19
N ALA A 572 9.06 -52.94 -33.41
CA ALA A 572 8.07 -53.02 -32.36
C ALA A 572 8.36 -54.21 -31.43
N GLY A 573 8.67 -53.93 -30.17
CA GLY A 573 8.79 -54.96 -29.13
C GLY A 573 7.47 -55.71 -28.93
N SER A 574 7.57 -57.01 -28.61
CA SER A 574 6.48 -58.01 -28.62
C SER A 574 5.36 -57.82 -27.56
N THR A 575 5.18 -56.63 -27.00
CA THR A 575 4.29 -56.38 -25.86
C THR A 575 3.32 -55.23 -26.08
N MET A 576 2.85 -55.01 -27.31
CA MET A 576 1.67 -54.17 -27.54
C MET A 576 0.39 -55.00 -27.60
N ARG A 577 -0.42 -54.85 -26.55
CA ARG A 577 -1.78 -55.36 -26.43
C ARG A 577 -2.64 -54.80 -27.57
N HIS A 578 -3.23 -55.69 -28.36
CA HIS A 578 -4.19 -55.36 -29.40
C HIS A 578 -5.49 -54.88 -28.75
N VAL A 579 -5.92 -53.65 -29.04
CA VAL A 579 -7.28 -53.19 -28.77
C VAL A 579 -8.16 -53.70 -29.91
N ARG A 580 -9.08 -54.64 -29.60
CA ARG A 580 -10.11 -55.10 -30.54
C ARG A 580 -11.21 -54.02 -30.65
N PRO A 581 -11.60 -53.57 -31.85
CA PRO A 581 -12.80 -52.74 -32.01
C PRO A 581 -14.07 -53.58 -31.74
N PRO A 582 -15.13 -52.99 -31.14
CA PRO A 582 -16.36 -53.70 -30.82
C PRO A 582 -17.19 -54.02 -32.08
N ARG A 583 -17.81 -55.21 -32.12
CA ARG A 583 -18.78 -55.62 -33.16
C ARG A 583 -20.17 -55.07 -32.80
N GLU A 584 -20.80 -54.39 -33.75
CA GLU A 584 -22.22 -54.02 -33.68
C GLU A 584 -23.12 -55.27 -33.78
N ARG A 585 -24.20 -55.30 -33.00
CA ARG A 585 -25.21 -56.38 -33.03
C ARG A 585 -26.32 -56.00 -34.02
N GLU A 586 -26.72 -56.96 -34.85
CA GLU A 586 -27.89 -56.84 -35.71
C GLU A 586 -29.18 -56.82 -34.88
N ILE A 587 -30.09 -55.93 -35.27
CA ILE A 587 -31.43 -55.79 -34.69
C ILE A 587 -32.33 -56.77 -35.44
N GLU A 588 -32.88 -57.76 -34.73
CA GLU A 588 -33.99 -58.58 -35.22
C GLU A 588 -35.29 -57.75 -35.20
N ILE A 589 -36.03 -57.81 -36.30
CA ILE A 589 -37.24 -57.03 -36.62
C ILE A 589 -38.40 -57.34 -35.66
#